data_AF-A0AAN0P9X3-F1
#
_entry.id   AF-A0AAN0P9X3-F1
#
_cell.length_a   1.000
_cell.length_b   1.000
_cell.length_c   1.000
_cell.angle_alpha   90.00
_cell.angle_beta   90.00
_cell.angle_gamma   90.00
#
_symmetry.space_group_name_H-M   'P 1'
#
loop_
_entity.id
_entity.type
_entity.pdbx_description
1 polymer ?
#
loop_
_entity_poly.entity_id
_entity_poly.type
_entity_poly.pdbx_seq_one_letter_code
_entity_poly.pdbx_strand_id
1 'polypeptide(L)'
;MRNILVTVFTLLVATSVYAEQEPKTYIQRTTCERTVQLHGFLSRAQLDCNYHYTSQELVHESDKCTKHELGEKYGREVMRLGMDQFEARKRGDMKGQLCNTVLKEFPNYIKK
;
A
#
# COMPACT_ATOMS: atom_id res chain seq x y z
N MET A 1 27.32 -63.80 -5.07
CA MET A 1 27.79 -62.39 -4.96
C MET A 1 26.60 -61.50 -4.62
N ARG A 2 26.74 -60.69 -3.56
CA ARG A 2 25.94 -59.51 -3.15
C ARG A 2 24.45 -59.66 -2.83
N ASN A 3 24.19 -59.73 -1.52
CA ASN A 3 23.03 -59.14 -0.85
C ASN A 3 23.08 -57.60 -0.85
N ILE A 4 21.96 -57.02 -0.40
CA ILE A 4 21.75 -55.73 0.30
C ILE A 4 21.08 -54.62 -0.54
N LEU A 5 19.76 -54.49 -0.29
CA LEU A 5 18.99 -53.28 0.00
C LEU A 5 19.68 -51.91 -0.17
N VAL A 6 18.95 -50.92 -0.70
CA VAL A 6 18.73 -49.59 -0.09
C VAL A 6 18.18 -48.65 -1.17
N THR A 7 16.96 -48.20 -0.92
CA THR A 7 16.31 -47.00 -1.43
C THR A 7 17.26 -45.81 -1.54
N VAL A 8 17.38 -45.20 -2.72
CA VAL A 8 17.94 -43.84 -2.85
C VAL A 8 16.95 -42.97 -3.60
N PHE A 9 16.26 -42.19 -2.78
CA PHE A 9 15.45 -41.04 -3.10
C PHE A 9 16.39 -39.85 -3.31
N THR A 10 16.65 -39.44 -4.56
CA THR A 10 17.35 -38.16 -4.85
C THR A 10 16.81 -37.62 -6.18
N LEU A 11 15.88 -36.68 -6.12
CA LEU A 11 16.15 -35.25 -6.33
C LEU A 11 16.55 -34.93 -7.77
N LEU A 12 15.57 -34.88 -8.67
CA LEU A 12 15.60 -33.89 -9.75
C LEU A 12 14.52 -32.87 -9.44
N VAL A 13 14.90 -31.98 -8.52
CA VAL A 13 14.29 -30.67 -8.30
C VAL A 13 14.25 -30.01 -9.66
N ALA A 14 13.06 -29.92 -10.25
CA ALA A 14 12.85 -29.18 -11.47
C ALA A 14 13.36 -27.76 -11.25
N THR A 15 14.46 -27.47 -11.92
CA THR A 15 15.10 -26.16 -11.97
C THR A 15 14.18 -25.24 -12.73
N SER A 16 13.42 -24.44 -12.00
CA SER A 16 13.26 -23.02 -12.26
C SER A 16 12.47 -22.44 -11.10
N VAL A 17 13.24 -22.07 -10.08
CA VAL A 17 12.86 -21.01 -9.16
C VAL A 17 12.70 -19.75 -10.02
N TYR A 18 11.55 -19.61 -10.70
CA TYR A 18 11.00 -18.29 -10.96
C TYR A 18 10.47 -17.81 -9.62
N ALA A 19 11.40 -17.44 -8.74
CA ALA A 19 11.15 -16.37 -7.82
C ALA A 19 11.09 -15.12 -8.70
N GLU A 20 9.91 -14.87 -9.26
CA GLU A 20 9.50 -13.54 -9.61
C GLU A 20 9.66 -12.74 -8.31
N GLN A 21 10.77 -12.01 -8.20
CA GLN A 21 10.99 -11.11 -7.09
C GLN A 21 9.91 -10.04 -7.21
N GLU A 22 8.76 -10.31 -6.59
CA GLU A 22 7.80 -9.27 -6.30
C GLU A 22 8.56 -8.15 -5.58
N PRO A 23 8.36 -6.90 -5.99
CA PRO A 23 9.18 -5.79 -5.56
C PRO A 23 9.23 -5.75 -4.04
N LYS A 24 10.43 -5.54 -3.50
CA LYS A 24 10.72 -5.36 -2.08
C LYS A 24 9.87 -4.22 -1.48
N THR A 25 8.61 -4.48 -1.15
CA THR A 25 7.72 -3.52 -0.48
C THR A 25 6.80 -4.25 0.50
N TYR A 26 7.39 -5.08 1.36
CA TYR A 26 6.74 -5.47 2.61
C TYR A 26 7.67 -5.11 3.78
N ILE A 27 8.22 -3.89 3.77
CA ILE A 27 8.61 -3.25 5.03
C ILE A 27 7.31 -3.17 5.83
N GLN A 28 7.30 -3.79 7.00
CA GLN A 28 6.16 -3.90 7.88
C GLN A 28 5.76 -2.49 8.33
N ARG A 29 4.99 -1.77 7.50
CA ARG A 29 4.66 -0.38 7.76
C ARG A 29 3.88 -0.27 9.06
N THR A 30 4.30 0.63 9.93
CA THR A 30 3.64 0.87 11.20
C THR A 30 2.20 1.33 10.96
N THR A 31 1.33 1.18 11.96
CA THR A 31 -0.04 1.69 11.87
C THR A 31 -0.03 3.18 11.53
N CYS A 32 0.85 3.96 12.15
CA CYS A 32 0.96 5.38 11.87
C CYS A 32 1.44 5.71 10.45
N GLU A 33 2.39 4.97 9.91
CA GLU A 33 2.80 5.14 8.51
C GLU A 33 1.63 4.90 7.56
N ARG A 34 0.83 3.86 7.80
CA ARG A 34 -0.35 3.56 6.98
C ARG A 34 -1.42 4.65 7.09
N THR A 35 -1.69 5.14 8.30
CA THR A 35 -2.68 6.20 8.54
C THR A 35 -2.27 7.50 7.84
N VAL A 36 -1.03 7.94 8.01
CA VAL A 36 -0.53 9.18 7.38
C VAL A 36 -0.45 9.04 5.86
N GLN A 37 -0.04 7.87 5.37
CA GLN A 37 -0.02 7.61 3.93
C GLN A 37 -1.44 7.58 3.34
N LEU A 38 -2.39 6.94 4.01
CA LEU A 38 -3.79 6.89 3.59
C LEU A 38 -4.38 8.30 3.55
N HIS A 39 -4.10 9.12 4.56
CA HIS A 39 -4.51 10.52 4.56
C HIS A 39 -3.96 11.26 3.33
N GLY A 40 -2.66 11.14 3.02
CA GLY A 40 -2.09 11.75 1.81
C GLY A 40 -2.75 11.26 0.51
N PHE A 41 -2.98 9.96 0.38
CA PHE A 41 -3.66 9.37 -0.78
C PHE A 41 -5.07 9.94 -0.96
N LEU A 42 -5.85 9.99 0.12
CA LEU A 42 -7.23 10.48 0.08
C LEU A 42 -7.32 11.99 -0.11
N SER A 43 -6.43 12.78 0.48
CA SER A 43 -6.36 14.22 0.24
C SER A 43 -6.07 14.53 -1.22
N ARG A 44 -5.21 13.75 -1.88
CA ARG A 44 -4.99 13.91 -3.32
C ARG A 44 -6.22 13.49 -4.14
N ALA A 45 -6.85 12.39 -3.76
CA ALA A 45 -8.08 11.93 -4.41
C ALA A 45 -9.22 12.95 -4.30
N GLN A 46 -9.39 13.59 -3.15
CA GLN A 46 -10.41 14.63 -2.96
C GLN A 46 -10.23 15.80 -3.93
N LEU A 47 -8.99 16.27 -4.07
CA LEU A 47 -8.67 17.36 -4.99
C LEU A 47 -8.90 16.99 -6.46
N ASP A 48 -8.45 15.81 -6.87
CA ASP A 48 -8.51 15.38 -8.28
C ASP A 48 -9.90 14.92 -8.70
N CYS A 49 -10.62 14.22 -7.81
CA CYS A 49 -11.94 13.68 -8.06
C CYS A 49 -13.09 14.61 -7.63
N ASN A 50 -12.78 15.81 -7.13
CA ASN A 50 -13.74 16.79 -6.63
C ASN A 50 -14.70 16.22 -5.56
N TYR A 51 -14.15 15.53 -4.56
CA TYR A 51 -14.92 15.07 -3.41
C TYR A 51 -15.00 16.16 -2.34
N HIS A 52 -16.21 16.41 -1.84
CA HIS A 52 -16.47 17.52 -0.92
C HIS A 52 -16.40 17.14 0.56
N TYR A 53 -16.30 15.85 0.88
CA TYR A 53 -16.24 15.38 2.26
C TYR A 53 -14.83 15.00 2.66
N THR A 54 -14.43 15.46 3.85
CA THR A 54 -13.18 15.10 4.52
C THR A 54 -13.45 14.45 5.87
N SER A 55 -12.91 13.25 6.07
CA SER A 55 -12.97 12.57 7.36
C SER A 55 -12.07 13.25 8.39
N GLN A 56 -12.71 13.89 9.37
CA GLN A 56 -12.04 14.52 10.50
C GLN A 56 -11.30 13.50 11.37
N GLU A 57 -11.79 12.26 11.45
CA GLU A 57 -11.14 11.17 12.18
C GLU A 57 -9.77 10.83 11.56
N LEU A 58 -9.72 10.67 10.23
CA LEU A 58 -8.47 10.37 9.53
C LEU A 58 -7.46 11.51 9.64
N VAL A 59 -7.93 12.76 9.53
CA VAL A 59 -7.10 13.95 9.73
C VAL A 59 -6.51 13.95 11.14
N HIS A 60 -7.35 13.73 12.16
CA HIS A 60 -6.93 13.72 13.56
C HIS A 60 -5.89 12.63 13.85
N GLU A 61 -6.14 11.39 13.45
CA GLU A 61 -5.21 10.28 13.68
C GLU A 61 -3.91 10.44 12.88
N SER A 62 -3.97 10.97 11.65
CA SER A 62 -2.77 11.31 10.88
C SER A 62 -1.93 12.38 11.58
N ASP A 63 -2.56 13.41 12.15
CA ASP A 63 -1.89 14.48 12.88
C ASP A 63 -1.20 13.96 14.14
N LYS A 64 -1.91 13.13 14.90
CA LYS A 64 -1.39 12.47 16.10
C LYS A 64 -0.18 11.61 15.77
N CYS A 65 -0.26 10.79 14.71
CA CYS A 65 0.84 9.96 14.23
C CYS A 65 2.06 10.79 13.83
N THR A 66 1.85 11.91 13.13
CA THR A 66 2.94 12.80 12.70
C THR A 66 3.62 13.46 13.90
N LYS A 67 2.85 13.93 14.89
CA LYS A 67 3.36 14.65 16.05
C LYS A 67 4.03 13.76 17.08
N HIS A 68 3.52 12.55 17.31
CA HIS A 68 3.92 11.74 18.46
C HIS A 68 4.76 10.49 18.11
N GLU A 69 4.71 10.00 16.87
CA GLU A 69 5.42 8.77 16.48
C GLU A 69 6.43 8.98 15.36
N LEU A 70 6.01 9.57 14.25
CA LEU A 70 6.86 9.66 13.04
C LEU A 70 7.79 10.89 13.07
N GLY A 71 7.33 11.97 13.70
CA GLY A 71 7.96 13.28 13.60
C GLY A 71 7.61 14.00 12.30
N GLU A 72 7.67 15.33 12.34
CA GLU A 72 7.25 16.23 11.27
C GLU A 72 7.91 15.95 9.91
N LYS A 73 9.23 15.70 9.89
CA LYS A 73 9.97 15.50 8.64
C LYS A 73 9.54 14.20 7.95
N TYR A 74 9.55 13.09 8.69
CA TYR A 74 9.24 11.78 8.14
C TYR A 74 7.74 11.62 7.88
N GLY A 75 6.87 12.16 8.74
CA GLY A 75 5.42 12.19 8.52
C GLY A 75 5.04 12.89 7.20
N ARG A 76 5.70 14.03 6.86
CA ARG A 76 5.50 14.68 5.56
C ARG A 76 5.93 13.82 4.38
N GLU A 77 7.03 13.08 4.49
CA GLU A 77 7.48 12.15 3.46
C GLU A 77 6.47 11.03 3.25
N VAL A 78 5.99 10.40 4.33
CA VAL A 78 4.98 9.36 4.29
C VAL A 78 3.66 9.85 3.68
N MET A 79 3.23 11.07 4.04
CA MET A 79 2.05 11.69 3.46
C MET A 79 2.23 11.90 1.94
N ARG A 80 3.39 12.41 1.53
CA ARG A 80 3.72 12.59 0.11
C ARG A 80 3.71 11.26 -0.65
N LEU A 81 4.22 10.18 -0.06
CA LEU A 81 4.15 8.83 -0.66
C LEU A 81 2.70 8.39 -0.93
N GLY A 82 1.76 8.77 -0.06
CA GLY A 82 0.34 8.57 -0.29
C GLY A 82 -0.19 9.32 -1.51
N MET A 83 0.15 10.61 -1.61
CA MET A 83 -0.23 11.45 -2.75
C MET A 83 0.35 10.92 -4.08
N ASP A 84 1.64 10.55 -4.06
CA ASP A 84 2.34 10.02 -5.23
C ASP A 84 1.76 8.66 -5.66
N GLN A 85 1.30 7.84 -4.69
CA GLN A 85 0.60 6.58 -4.99
C GLN A 85 -0.72 6.82 -5.72
N PHE A 86 -1.50 7.84 -5.35
CA PHE A 86 -2.71 8.21 -6.09
C PHE A 86 -2.36 8.63 -7.53
N GLU A 87 -1.38 9.51 -7.71
CA GLU A 87 -0.93 9.96 -9.03
C GLU A 87 -0.38 8.83 -9.91
N ALA A 88 0.31 7.86 -9.32
CA ALA A 88 0.75 6.66 -10.04
C ALA A 88 -0.43 5.82 -10.51
N ARG A 89 -1.43 5.58 -9.64
CA ARG A 89 -2.65 4.87 -10.03
C ARG A 89 -3.43 5.61 -11.12
N LYS A 90 -3.51 6.95 -11.03
CA LYS A 90 -4.20 7.79 -12.01
C LYS A 90 -3.56 7.69 -13.39
N ARG A 91 -2.23 7.72 -13.47
CA ARG A 91 -1.50 7.53 -14.72
C ARG A 91 -1.76 6.17 -15.37
N GLY A 92 -2.01 5.13 -14.56
CA GLY A 92 -2.38 3.79 -15.04
C GLY A 92 -3.87 3.62 -15.37
N ASP A 93 -4.72 4.55 -14.95
CA ASP A 93 -6.17 4.47 -15.11
C ASP A 93 -6.64 5.01 -16.47
N MET A 94 -6.40 4.23 -17.51
CA MET A 94 -6.79 4.58 -18.88
C MET A 94 -8.31 4.74 -19.07
N LYS A 95 -9.13 4.19 -18.16
CA LYS A 95 -10.59 4.18 -18.26
C LYS A 95 -11.26 5.25 -17.37
N GLY A 96 -10.48 6.04 -16.63
CA GLY A 96 -11.02 7.09 -15.74
C GLY A 96 -11.89 6.53 -14.61
N GLN A 97 -11.65 5.30 -14.16
CA GLN A 97 -12.45 4.64 -13.13
C GLN A 97 -11.91 4.84 -11.71
N LEU A 98 -10.69 5.38 -11.55
CA LEU A 98 -9.98 5.48 -10.28
C LEU A 98 -10.81 6.23 -9.23
N CYS A 99 -11.41 7.36 -9.60
CA CYS A 99 -12.27 8.11 -8.69
C CYS A 99 -13.40 7.21 -8.16
N ASN A 100 -14.18 6.59 -9.05
CA ASN A 100 -15.26 5.69 -8.65
C ASN A 100 -14.78 4.52 -7.78
N THR A 101 -13.60 3.98 -8.06
CA THR A 101 -12.97 2.93 -7.24
C THR A 101 -12.60 3.43 -5.86
N VAL A 102 -11.93 4.57 -5.76
CA VAL A 102 -11.53 5.19 -4.49
C VAL A 102 -12.76 5.50 -3.62
N LEU A 103 -13.85 5.96 -4.23
CA LEU A 103 -15.13 6.20 -3.56
C LEU A 103 -15.76 4.91 -2.99
N LYS A 104 -15.54 3.77 -3.64
CA LYS A 104 -16.03 2.45 -3.20
C LYS A 104 -15.14 1.82 -2.13
N GLU A 105 -13.82 2.02 -2.22
CA GLU A 105 -12.84 1.46 -1.28
C GLU A 105 -12.83 2.23 0.05
N PHE A 106 -13.05 3.55 0.01
CA PHE A 106 -12.97 4.42 1.19
C PHE A 106 -14.27 5.21 1.42
N PRO A 107 -15.44 4.56 1.47
CA PRO A 107 -16.71 5.25 1.53
C PRO A 107 -16.83 6.10 2.80
N ASN A 108 -16.33 5.63 3.94
CA ASN A 108 -16.43 6.35 5.21
C ASN A 108 -15.52 7.59 5.30
N TYR A 109 -14.53 7.68 4.40
CA TYR A 109 -13.57 8.78 4.40
C TYR A 109 -13.88 9.85 3.35
N ILE A 110 -14.61 9.47 2.30
CA ILE A 110 -14.85 10.28 1.11
C ILE A 110 -16.34 10.54 0.86
N LYS A 111 -17.24 9.67 1.35
CA LYS A 111 -18.68 9.94 1.34
C LYS A 111 -19.12 10.49 2.68
N LYS A 112 -19.84 11.60 2.61
CA LYS A 112 -20.95 11.90 3.50
C LYS A 112 -22.05 12.55 2.67
#